data_AF-A0A1A7X9K2-F1
#
_entry.id   AF-A0A1A7X9K2-F1
#
_cell.length_a   1.000
_cell.length_b   1.000
_cell.length_c   1.000
_cell.angle_alpha   90.00
_cell.angle_beta   90.00
_cell.angle_gamma   90.00
#
_symmetry.space_group_name_H-M   'P 1'
#
loop_
_entity.id
_entity.type
_entity.pdbx_description
1 polymer ?
#
loop_
_entity_poly.entity_id
_entity_poly.type
_entity_poly.pdbx_seq_one_letter_code
_entity_poly.pdbx_strand_id
1 'polypeptide(L)'
;MERSLAVKCPDIASHLVGTKKVQQVLAKPGVLEKFFPDQPQAVEQIRATFTGLYSLDMGPEGDGTIAMALAEPDRFVLKPQREGGGNNIYGSEIIQVLEKVKDSSERTAYILMDKINPAPVQNYLLRRGSPLAVSSCLSELGVFGAYVRLGKDLLMNECVGHLLRTKSSEHADGGVAAGVAVLDNPLLF
;
A
#
# COMPACT_ATOMS: atom_id res chain seq x y z
N MET A 1 9.75 24.98 6.03
CA MET A 1 8.54 24.79 5.20
C MET A 1 7.28 24.71 6.04
N GLU A 2 7.11 23.72 6.92
CA GLU A 2 5.86 23.54 7.70
C GLU A 2 5.42 24.77 8.53
N ARG A 3 6.37 25.48 9.16
CA ARG A 3 6.10 26.68 9.97
C ARG A 3 5.78 27.95 9.15
N SER A 4 5.77 27.86 7.82
CA SER A 4 5.48 29.01 6.94
C SER A 4 3.98 29.16 6.66
N LEU A 5 3.60 30.32 6.12
CA LEU A 5 2.23 30.62 5.66
C LEU A 5 1.88 30.01 4.30
N ALA A 6 2.84 29.35 3.62
CA ALA A 6 2.57 28.69 2.35
C ALA A 6 1.61 27.50 2.54
N VAL A 7 0.82 27.19 1.51
CA VAL A 7 0.07 25.93 1.43
C VAL A 7 1.07 24.80 1.15
N LYS A 8 0.97 23.70 1.90
CA LYS A 8 1.81 22.51 1.73
C LYS A 8 1.01 21.43 1.00
N CYS A 9 1.68 20.61 0.21
CA CYS A 9 1.08 19.51 -0.54
C CYS A 9 2.03 18.30 -0.58
N PRO A 10 1.93 17.35 0.36
CA PRO A 10 1.12 17.39 1.60
C PRO A 10 1.78 18.22 2.72
N ASP A 11 0.99 18.65 3.73
CA ASP A 11 1.55 19.05 5.03
C ASP A 11 2.05 17.83 5.83
N ILE A 12 2.81 18.06 6.91
CA ILE A 12 3.41 16.95 7.68
C ILE A 12 2.38 15.97 8.24
N ALA A 13 1.20 16.44 8.65
CA ALA A 13 0.15 15.57 9.18
C ALA A 13 -0.44 14.68 8.07
N SER A 14 -0.71 15.28 6.90
CA SER A 14 -1.21 14.57 5.73
C SER A 14 -0.19 13.55 5.20
N HIS A 15 1.11 13.84 5.30
CA HIS A 15 2.16 12.85 5.02
C HIS A 15 2.08 11.66 6.00
N LEU A 16 1.98 11.92 7.31
CA LEU A 16 1.90 10.85 8.32
C LEU A 16 0.67 9.94 8.13
N VAL A 17 -0.45 10.48 7.66
CA VAL A 17 -1.64 9.69 7.31
C VAL A 17 -1.35 8.67 6.20
N GLY A 18 -0.40 8.96 5.30
CA GLY A 18 0.03 8.05 4.24
C GLY A 18 0.90 6.87 4.70
N THR A 19 1.28 6.81 5.98
CA THR A 19 2.10 5.71 6.49
C THR A 19 1.35 4.37 6.46
N LYS A 20 2.11 3.29 6.26
CA LYS A 20 1.58 1.93 6.25
C LYS A 20 0.95 1.57 7.61
N LYS A 21 1.49 2.12 8.71
CA LYS A 21 0.89 1.95 10.04
C LYS A 21 -0.50 2.57 10.13
N VAL A 22 -0.72 3.79 9.61
CA VAL A 22 -2.06 4.40 9.60
C VAL A 22 -3.01 3.59 8.71
N GLN A 23 -2.57 3.13 7.54
CA GLN A 23 -3.35 2.22 6.69
C GLN A 23 -3.80 0.97 7.47
N GLN A 24 -2.89 0.33 8.22
CA GLN A 24 -3.20 -0.84 9.03
C GLN A 24 -4.19 -0.55 10.16
N VAL A 25 -4.03 0.58 10.86
CA VAL A 25 -4.91 0.97 11.96
C VAL A 25 -6.31 1.32 11.47
N LEU A 26 -6.45 1.98 10.30
CA LEU A 26 -7.75 2.28 9.70
C LEU A 26 -8.55 1.01 9.37
N ALA A 27 -7.88 -0.11 9.11
CA ALA A 27 -8.54 -1.40 8.86
C ALA A 27 -9.12 -2.07 10.12
N LYS A 28 -8.80 -1.59 11.33
CA LYS A 28 -9.37 -2.16 12.56
C LYS A 28 -10.87 -1.84 12.68
N PRO A 29 -11.70 -2.79 13.15
CA PRO A 29 -13.12 -2.55 13.38
C PRO A 29 -13.37 -1.32 14.27
N GLY A 30 -14.33 -0.48 13.89
CA GLY A 30 -14.70 0.71 14.66
C GLY A 30 -13.76 1.90 14.52
N VAL A 31 -12.65 1.81 13.77
CA VAL A 31 -11.73 2.96 13.57
C VAL A 31 -12.22 3.90 12.48
N LEU A 32 -12.64 3.39 11.32
CA LEU A 32 -13.21 4.22 10.24
C LEU A 32 -14.43 5.01 10.71
N GLU A 33 -15.29 4.39 11.50
CA GLU A 33 -16.51 5.01 12.05
C GLU A 33 -16.21 6.26 12.89
N LYS A 34 -15.03 6.36 13.50
CA LYS A 34 -14.63 7.57 14.25
C LYS A 34 -14.33 8.76 13.32
N PHE A 35 -13.93 8.50 12.08
CA PHE A 35 -13.65 9.52 11.07
C PHE A 35 -14.86 9.80 10.17
N PHE A 36 -15.82 8.88 10.12
CA PHE A 36 -17.02 8.94 9.29
C PHE A 36 -18.29 8.60 10.11
N PRO A 37 -18.58 9.31 11.22
CA PRO A 37 -19.61 8.92 12.18
C PRO A 37 -21.02 8.83 11.59
N ASP A 38 -21.33 9.70 10.63
CA ASP A 38 -22.66 9.79 10.00
C ASP A 38 -22.65 9.34 8.53
N GLN A 39 -21.62 8.59 8.10
CA GLN A 39 -21.45 8.16 6.71
C GLN A 39 -21.22 6.65 6.58
N PRO A 40 -22.18 5.81 6.98
CA PRO A 40 -22.02 4.35 6.97
C PRO A 40 -21.74 3.79 5.58
N GLN A 41 -22.32 4.37 4.52
CA GLN A 41 -22.06 3.98 3.14
C GLN A 41 -20.60 4.23 2.72
N ALA A 42 -20.02 5.35 3.13
CA ALA A 42 -18.61 5.65 2.86
C ALA A 42 -17.71 4.67 3.62
N VAL A 43 -18.04 4.35 4.88
CA VAL A 43 -17.33 3.34 5.68
C VAL A 43 -17.36 1.98 4.99
N GLU A 44 -18.52 1.55 4.50
CA GLU A 44 -18.69 0.29 3.78
C GLU A 44 -17.84 0.26 2.50
N GLN A 45 -17.92 1.30 1.67
CA GLN A 45 -17.15 1.40 0.43
C GLN A 45 -15.64 1.38 0.67
N ILE A 46 -15.14 2.15 1.66
CA ILE A 46 -13.72 2.17 2.01
C ILE A 46 -13.29 0.79 2.51
N ARG A 47 -14.05 0.20 3.44
CA ARG A 47 -13.74 -1.11 4.04
C ARG A 47 -13.71 -2.22 2.98
N ALA A 48 -14.58 -2.17 1.99
CA ALA A 48 -14.60 -3.15 0.89
C ALA A 48 -13.30 -3.18 0.07
N THR A 49 -12.48 -2.12 0.13
CA THR A 49 -11.18 -2.07 -0.54
C THR A 49 -10.02 -2.60 0.29
N PHE A 50 -10.23 -2.87 1.58
CA PHE A 50 -9.17 -3.33 2.46
C PHE A 50 -8.91 -4.83 2.27
N THR A 51 -7.63 -5.20 2.38
CA THR A 51 -7.20 -6.59 2.52
C THR A 51 -6.84 -6.86 3.98
N GLY A 52 -6.32 -8.06 4.30
CA GLY A 52 -5.77 -8.33 5.63
C GLY A 52 -4.60 -7.40 5.95
N LEU A 53 -4.73 -6.64 7.03
CA LEU A 53 -3.75 -5.67 7.50
C LEU A 53 -3.52 -5.88 8.99
N TYR A 54 -2.31 -6.29 9.36
CA TYR A 54 -2.02 -6.83 10.68
C TYR A 54 -0.93 -6.04 11.39
N SER A 55 -1.14 -5.81 12.69
CA SER A 55 -0.15 -5.16 13.54
C SER A 55 0.96 -6.13 13.90
N LEU A 56 2.19 -5.62 13.98
CA LEU A 56 3.31 -6.33 14.57
C LEU A 56 3.68 -5.75 15.93
N ASP A 57 2.83 -4.94 16.56
CA ASP A 57 3.12 -4.39 17.89
C ASP A 57 3.31 -5.50 18.93
N MET A 58 4.04 -5.19 20.01
CA MET A 58 4.27 -6.14 21.10
C MET A 58 2.96 -6.60 21.73
N GLY A 59 2.85 -7.91 21.99
CA GLY A 59 1.70 -8.53 22.64
C GLY A 59 0.96 -9.54 21.76
N PRO A 60 -0.12 -10.15 22.28
CA PRO A 60 -0.70 -11.35 21.69
C PRO A 60 -1.17 -11.22 20.22
N GLU A 61 -1.72 -10.06 19.83
CA GLU A 61 -2.13 -9.79 18.44
C GLU A 61 -0.93 -9.85 17.50
N GLY A 62 0.15 -9.15 17.86
CA GLY A 62 1.35 -9.15 17.06
C GLY A 62 2.03 -10.52 17.06
N ASP A 63 2.11 -11.19 18.22
CA ASP A 63 2.77 -12.50 18.35
C ASP A 63 2.08 -13.53 17.45
N GLY A 64 0.75 -13.52 17.44
CA GLY A 64 -0.04 -14.32 16.50
C GLY A 64 0.22 -13.95 15.04
N THR A 65 0.34 -12.65 14.74
CA THR A 65 0.66 -12.16 13.39
C THR A 65 2.03 -12.64 12.92
N ILE A 66 3.05 -12.64 13.79
CA ILE A 66 4.38 -13.18 13.48
C ILE A 66 4.30 -14.69 13.21
N ALA A 67 3.64 -15.45 14.10
CA ALA A 67 3.50 -16.89 13.92
C ALA A 67 2.84 -17.24 12.58
N MET A 68 1.80 -16.51 12.20
CA MET A 68 1.12 -16.65 10.91
C MET A 68 2.06 -16.35 9.73
N ALA A 69 2.83 -15.26 9.80
CA ALA A 69 3.78 -14.89 8.75
C ALA A 69 4.94 -15.88 8.60
N LEU A 70 5.44 -16.45 9.71
CA LEU A 70 6.50 -17.45 9.69
C LEU A 70 6.02 -18.79 9.13
N ALA A 71 4.76 -19.16 9.38
CA ALA A 71 4.17 -20.39 8.87
C ALA A 71 3.91 -20.35 7.36
N GLU A 72 3.43 -19.21 6.83
CA GLU A 72 3.02 -19.08 5.43
C GLU A 72 3.51 -17.75 4.80
N PRO A 73 4.83 -17.53 4.69
CA PRO A 73 5.38 -16.22 4.29
C PRO A 73 4.95 -15.76 2.90
N ASP A 74 4.70 -16.69 1.97
CA ASP A 74 4.32 -16.36 0.59
C ASP A 74 2.92 -15.75 0.46
N ARG A 75 2.08 -15.87 1.51
CA ARG A 75 0.76 -15.23 1.58
C ARG A 75 0.83 -13.75 1.94
N PHE A 76 1.99 -13.25 2.36
CA PHE A 76 2.10 -11.93 2.95
C PHE A 76 3.14 -11.05 2.27
N VAL A 77 3.06 -9.76 2.61
CA VAL A 77 4.08 -8.75 2.35
C VAL A 77 4.38 -8.05 3.67
N LEU A 78 5.64 -8.01 4.06
CA LEU A 78 6.11 -7.26 5.22
C LEU A 78 6.54 -5.87 4.76
N LYS A 79 5.96 -4.82 5.36
CA LYS A 79 6.13 -3.44 4.89
C LYS A 79 6.70 -2.52 5.97
N PRO A 80 7.88 -1.92 5.77
CA PRO A 80 8.37 -0.84 6.63
C PRO A 80 7.61 0.47 6.35
N GLN A 81 7.77 1.47 7.22
CA GLN A 81 7.20 2.82 7.04
C GLN A 81 8.00 3.66 6.02
N ARG A 82 8.07 3.20 4.77
CA ARG A 82 8.79 3.85 3.65
C ARG A 82 7.87 4.00 2.43
N GLU A 83 8.21 4.97 1.57
CA GLU A 83 7.51 5.26 0.31
C GLU A 83 8.47 5.15 -0.88
N GLY A 84 7.92 5.10 -2.10
CA GLY A 84 8.71 5.15 -3.34
C GLY A 84 9.02 3.80 -4.01
N GLY A 85 8.53 2.68 -3.45
CA GLY A 85 8.79 1.32 -3.96
C GLY A 85 10.18 0.80 -3.59
N GLY A 86 10.40 -0.51 -3.72
CA GLY A 86 11.70 -1.15 -3.44
C GLY A 86 11.98 -1.43 -1.96
N ASN A 87 11.00 -1.25 -1.07
CA ASN A 87 11.19 -1.38 0.39
C ASN A 87 10.45 -2.58 1.00
N ASN A 88 9.55 -3.21 0.24
CA ASN A 88 8.74 -4.31 0.75
C ASN A 88 9.55 -5.60 0.80
N ILE A 89 9.24 -6.45 1.77
CA ILE A 89 9.94 -7.71 2.01
C ILE A 89 8.96 -8.86 1.75
N TYR A 90 9.43 -9.91 1.06
CA TYR A 90 8.61 -11.00 0.52
C TYR A 90 9.21 -12.38 0.83
N GLY A 91 8.36 -13.41 0.88
CA GLY A 91 8.77 -14.81 0.94
C GLY A 91 9.76 -15.11 2.07
N SER A 92 10.83 -15.84 1.78
CA SER A 92 11.81 -16.26 2.79
C SER A 92 12.52 -15.11 3.51
N GLU A 93 12.59 -13.91 2.91
CA GLU A 93 13.16 -12.73 3.58
C GLU A 93 12.27 -12.25 4.73
N ILE A 94 10.95 -12.47 4.67
CA ILE A 94 10.04 -12.18 5.79
C ILE A 94 10.47 -13.00 7.00
N ILE A 95 10.76 -14.29 6.82
CA ILE A 95 11.22 -15.18 7.90
C ILE A 95 12.51 -14.62 8.51
N GLN A 96 13.49 -14.30 7.67
CA GLN A 96 14.79 -13.80 8.14
C GLN A 96 14.68 -12.50 8.94
N VAL A 97 13.79 -11.60 8.54
CA VAL A 97 13.57 -10.33 9.24
C VAL A 97 12.81 -10.57 10.54
N LEU A 98 11.69 -11.29 10.50
CA LEU A 98 10.86 -11.54 11.68
C LEU A 98 11.60 -12.33 12.76
N GLU A 99 12.39 -13.34 12.41
CA GLU A 99 13.20 -14.09 13.38
C GLU A 99 14.19 -13.19 14.14
N LYS A 100 14.69 -12.12 13.53
CA LYS A 100 15.60 -11.16 14.18
C LYS A 100 14.87 -10.18 15.09
N VAL A 101 13.66 -9.75 14.71
CA VAL A 101 12.96 -8.65 15.39
C VAL A 101 11.78 -9.10 16.26
N LYS A 102 11.37 -10.37 16.22
CA LYS A 102 10.15 -10.87 16.89
C LYS A 102 10.09 -10.57 18.39
N ASP A 103 11.23 -10.60 19.07
CA ASP A 103 11.35 -10.37 20.51
C ASP A 103 11.79 -8.94 20.87
N SER A 104 11.93 -8.06 19.86
CA SER A 104 12.38 -6.68 20.00
C SER A 104 11.26 -5.70 19.65
N SER A 105 11.30 -4.49 20.22
CA SER A 105 10.38 -3.41 19.83
C SER A 105 10.56 -2.95 18.37
N GLU A 106 11.67 -3.30 17.72
CA GLU A 106 11.94 -2.99 16.32
C GLU A 106 10.89 -3.54 15.35
N ARG A 107 10.18 -4.63 15.70
CA ARG A 107 9.07 -5.16 14.89
C ARG A 107 7.94 -4.15 14.65
N THR A 108 7.80 -3.14 15.51
CA THR A 108 6.80 -2.05 15.37
C THR A 108 7.07 -1.15 14.17
N ALA A 109 8.27 -1.19 13.60
CA ALA A 109 8.61 -0.47 12.37
C ALA A 109 7.89 -1.04 11.13
N TYR A 110 7.28 -2.21 11.24
CA TYR A 110 6.66 -2.95 10.15
C TYR A 110 5.16 -3.15 10.36
N ILE A 111 4.45 -3.39 9.26
CA ILE A 111 3.13 -4.03 9.26
C ILE A 111 3.20 -5.29 8.40
N LEU A 112 2.29 -6.22 8.64
CA LEU A 112 2.06 -7.36 7.74
C LEU A 112 0.78 -7.09 6.93
N MET A 113 0.80 -7.43 5.65
CA MET A 113 -0.35 -7.28 4.76
C MET A 113 -0.54 -8.55 3.94
N ASP A 114 -1.78 -8.96 3.72
CA ASP A 114 -2.12 -10.01 2.75
C ASP A 114 -1.57 -9.64 1.36
N LYS A 115 -0.91 -10.59 0.71
CA LYS A 115 -0.44 -10.44 -0.65
C LYS A 115 -1.61 -10.61 -1.61
N ILE A 116 -1.91 -9.56 -2.37
CA ILE A 116 -2.92 -9.61 -3.44
C ILE A 116 -2.32 -10.39 -4.62
N ASN A 117 -3.06 -11.40 -5.09
CA ASN A 117 -2.67 -12.25 -6.22
C ASN A 117 -3.64 -12.01 -7.40
N PRO A 118 -3.43 -10.94 -8.21
CA PRO A 118 -4.27 -10.67 -9.37
C PRO A 118 -4.09 -11.74 -10.46
N ALA A 119 -5.12 -11.95 -11.27
CA ALA A 119 -5.03 -12.85 -12.43
C ALA A 119 -4.03 -12.28 -13.46
N PRO A 120 -3.01 -13.05 -13.87
CA PRO A 120 -2.06 -12.56 -14.86
C PRO A 120 -2.68 -12.44 -16.25
N VAL A 121 -2.27 -11.41 -16.98
CA VAL A 121 -2.66 -11.18 -18.38
C VAL A 121 -1.43 -11.15 -19.27
N GLN A 122 -1.55 -11.66 -20.49
CA GLN A 122 -0.45 -11.59 -21.46
C GLN A 122 -0.40 -10.20 -22.08
N ASN A 123 0.77 -9.56 -22.01
CA ASN A 123 0.99 -8.23 -22.60
C ASN A 123 2.45 -8.08 -23.05
N TYR A 124 2.77 -6.99 -23.74
CA TYR A 124 4.12 -6.62 -24.13
C TYR A 124 4.64 -5.49 -23.25
N LEU A 125 5.83 -5.68 -22.66
CA LEU A 125 6.49 -4.65 -21.84
C LEU A 125 7.59 -3.97 -22.66
N LEU A 126 7.30 -2.80 -23.22
CA LEU A 126 8.28 -2.04 -24.00
C LEU A 126 9.25 -1.29 -23.08
N ARG A 127 10.54 -1.60 -23.15
CA ARG A 127 11.61 -0.89 -22.43
C ARG A 127 12.78 -0.59 -23.35
N ARG A 128 13.44 0.55 -23.13
CA ARG A 128 14.62 0.95 -23.90
C ARG A 128 15.74 -0.08 -23.71
N GLY A 129 16.24 -0.63 -24.81
CA GLY A 129 17.36 -1.58 -24.78
C GLY A 129 16.99 -3.02 -24.43
N SER A 130 15.70 -3.32 -24.23
CA SER A 130 15.22 -4.69 -24.00
C SER A 130 14.51 -5.22 -25.25
N PRO A 131 14.64 -6.52 -25.57
CA PRO A 131 13.87 -7.12 -26.65
C PRO A 131 12.38 -7.10 -26.32
N LEU A 132 11.55 -6.93 -27.34
CA LEU A 132 10.10 -7.02 -27.20
C LEU A 132 9.70 -8.49 -27.11
N ALA A 133 9.11 -8.88 -25.99
CA ALA A 133 8.63 -10.24 -25.74
C ALA A 133 7.26 -10.21 -25.07
N VAL A 134 6.44 -11.22 -25.37
CA VAL A 134 5.20 -11.47 -24.63
C VAL A 134 5.57 -11.84 -23.20
N SER A 135 4.91 -11.23 -22.22
CA SER A 135 5.13 -11.46 -20.80
C SER A 135 3.80 -11.68 -20.09
N SER A 136 3.81 -12.59 -19.11
CA SER A 136 2.76 -12.66 -18.09
C SER A 136 2.87 -11.42 -17.19
N CYS A 137 1.80 -10.63 -17.13
CA CYS A 137 1.82 -9.31 -16.51
C CYS A 137 0.77 -9.18 -15.41
N LEU A 138 1.08 -8.35 -14.42
CA LEU A 138 0.18 -7.93 -13.35
C LEU A 138 0.04 -6.40 -13.40
N SER A 139 -1.18 -5.91 -13.27
CA SER A 139 -1.49 -4.48 -13.31
C SER A 139 -1.96 -3.97 -11.94
N GLU A 140 -1.61 -2.74 -11.63
CA GLU A 140 -2.00 -2.02 -10.42
C GLU A 140 -2.64 -0.68 -10.84
N LEU A 141 -3.92 -0.53 -10.54
CA LEU A 141 -4.69 0.69 -10.83
C LEU A 141 -4.57 1.69 -9.67
N GLY A 142 -4.03 2.86 -9.97
CA GLY A 142 -4.07 4.04 -9.09
C GLY A 142 -5.14 5.03 -9.54
N VAL A 143 -5.77 5.69 -8.59
CA VAL A 143 -6.74 6.77 -8.81
C VAL A 143 -6.21 8.04 -8.14
N PHE A 144 -6.17 9.14 -8.88
CA PHE A 144 -5.72 10.42 -8.35
C PHE A 144 -6.88 11.19 -7.73
N GLY A 145 -6.75 11.52 -6.45
CA GLY A 145 -7.65 12.44 -5.75
C GLY A 145 -6.98 13.80 -5.55
N ALA A 146 -7.72 14.88 -5.75
CA ALA A 146 -7.31 16.24 -5.42
C ALA A 146 -8.30 16.86 -4.46
N TYR A 147 -7.81 17.41 -3.36
CA TYR A 147 -8.66 18.09 -2.38
C TYR A 147 -8.02 19.40 -1.89
N VAL A 148 -8.85 20.37 -1.55
CA VAL A 148 -8.45 21.67 -0.99
C VAL A 148 -9.39 22.01 0.15
N ARG A 149 -8.84 22.50 1.26
CA ARG A 149 -9.60 23.00 2.40
C ARG A 149 -9.09 24.34 2.89
N LEU A 150 -9.98 25.17 3.44
CA LEU A 150 -9.65 26.35 4.21
C LEU A 150 -10.15 26.15 5.64
N GLY A 151 -9.23 25.94 6.59
CA GLY A 151 -9.63 25.56 7.94
C GLY A 151 -10.36 24.22 7.94
N LYS A 152 -11.64 24.23 8.32
CA LYS A 152 -12.53 23.06 8.29
C LYS A 152 -13.38 22.97 7.02
N ASP A 153 -13.40 24.02 6.22
CA ASP A 153 -14.27 24.10 5.05
C ASP A 153 -13.60 23.41 3.87
N LEU A 154 -14.27 22.39 3.33
CA LEU A 154 -13.83 21.68 2.14
C LEU A 154 -14.20 22.51 0.90
N LEU A 155 -13.18 22.98 0.18
CA LEU A 155 -13.36 23.82 -1.01
C LEU A 155 -13.36 23.01 -2.30
N MET A 156 -12.63 21.88 -2.33
CA MET A 156 -12.54 20.98 -3.48
C MET A 156 -12.28 19.55 -2.99
N ASN A 157 -12.89 18.57 -3.64
CA ASN A 157 -12.66 17.14 -3.42
C ASN A 157 -13.09 16.36 -4.67
N GLU A 158 -12.13 16.01 -5.51
CA GLU A 158 -12.39 15.47 -6.85
C GLU A 158 -11.49 14.28 -7.17
N CYS A 159 -12.04 13.34 -7.94
CA CYS A 159 -11.26 12.34 -8.65
C CYS A 159 -10.80 12.96 -9.97
N VAL A 160 -9.47 13.11 -10.15
CA VAL A 160 -8.88 13.89 -11.26
C VAL A 160 -8.19 13.02 -12.31
N GLY A 161 -8.29 11.69 -12.20
CA GLY A 161 -7.76 10.77 -13.19
C GLY A 161 -7.29 9.45 -12.60
N HIS A 162 -6.58 8.68 -13.41
CA HIS A 162 -6.07 7.37 -13.05
C HIS A 162 -4.67 7.13 -13.63
N LEU A 163 -4.00 6.12 -13.11
CA LEU A 163 -2.75 5.59 -13.62
C LEU A 163 -2.79 4.06 -13.52
N LEU A 164 -2.70 3.36 -14.63
CA LEU A 164 -2.43 1.92 -14.62
C LEU A 164 -0.92 1.71 -14.73
N ARG A 165 -0.37 0.91 -13.83
CA ARG A 165 1.03 0.46 -13.90
C ARG A 165 1.02 -1.04 -14.10
N THR A 166 1.81 -1.52 -15.04
CA THR A 166 1.88 -2.95 -15.37
C THR A 166 3.32 -3.43 -15.24
N LYS A 167 3.51 -4.61 -14.65
CA LYS A 167 4.82 -5.25 -14.48
C LYS A 167 4.76 -6.71 -14.89
N SER A 168 5.92 -7.32 -15.13
CA SER A 168 6.01 -8.77 -15.27
C SER A 168 5.63 -9.45 -13.94
N SER A 169 4.91 -10.57 -14.01
CA SER A 169 4.52 -11.37 -12.84
C SER A 169 5.70 -11.97 -12.09
N GLU A 170 6.89 -12.01 -12.71
CA GLU A 170 8.12 -12.49 -12.08
C GLU A 170 8.66 -11.53 -11.02
N HIS A 171 8.24 -10.26 -11.03
CA HIS A 171 8.73 -9.25 -10.10
C HIS A 171 7.81 -9.12 -8.89
N ALA A 172 8.37 -9.29 -7.68
CA ALA A 172 7.62 -9.16 -6.43
C ALA A 172 7.23 -7.70 -6.12
N ASP A 173 8.17 -6.75 -6.23
CA ASP A 173 7.92 -5.32 -6.04
C ASP A 173 7.51 -4.63 -7.36
N GLY A 174 7.21 -3.33 -7.33
CA GLY A 174 6.77 -2.54 -8.47
C GLY A 174 7.41 -1.16 -8.54
N GLY A 175 6.79 -0.26 -9.29
CA GLY A 175 7.22 1.13 -9.43
C GLY A 175 7.86 1.44 -10.79
N VAL A 176 7.40 2.52 -11.42
CA VAL A 176 7.94 3.00 -12.70
C VAL A 176 9.31 3.65 -12.51
N ALA A 177 9.44 4.51 -11.49
CA ALA A 177 10.71 5.16 -11.15
C ALA A 177 11.79 4.16 -10.69
N ALA A 178 11.39 3.03 -10.11
CA ALA A 178 12.27 1.93 -9.75
C ALA A 178 12.68 1.06 -10.96
N GLY A 179 12.16 1.34 -12.17
CA GLY A 179 12.45 0.59 -13.38
C GLY A 179 11.72 -0.76 -13.52
N VAL A 180 10.81 -1.09 -12.59
CA VAL A 180 10.15 -2.41 -12.52
C VAL A 180 8.82 -2.42 -13.28
N ALA A 181 8.00 -1.39 -13.18
CA ALA A 181 6.73 -1.27 -13.91
C ALA A 181 6.88 -0.42 -15.17
N VAL A 182 5.92 -0.54 -16.09
CA VAL A 182 5.68 0.38 -17.21
C VAL A 182 4.34 1.08 -17.03
N LEU A 183 4.13 2.17 -17.76
CA LEU A 183 2.83 2.85 -17.83
C LEU A 183 1.87 2.05 -18.73
N ASP A 184 0.61 2.03 -18.36
CA ASP A 184 -0.45 1.29 -19.06
C ASP A 184 -1.78 2.07 -19.01
N ASN A 185 -2.81 1.61 -19.72
CA ASN A 185 -4.17 2.15 -19.68
C ASN A 185 -5.20 1.04 -19.44
N PRO A 186 -6.25 1.28 -18.63
CA PRO A 186 -7.29 0.29 -18.42
C PRO A 186 -8.19 0.15 -19.67
N LEU A 187 -8.38 -1.08 -20.14
CA LEU A 187 -9.41 -1.42 -21.12
C LEU A 187 -10.64 -1.96 -20.36
N LEU A 188 -11.77 -1.28 -20.48
CA LEU A 188 -13.03 -1.68 -19.84
C LEU A 188 -13.74 -2.73 -20.70
N PHE A 189 -14.24 -3.80 -20.07
CA PHE A 189 -14.95 -4.91 -20.71
C PHE A 189 -16.20 -5.31 -19.92
#